data_AF-A0A0F5PPV4-F1
#
_entry.id   AF-A0A0F5PPV4-F1
#
_cell.length_a   1.000
_cell.length_b   1.000
_cell.length_c   1.000
_cell.angle_alpha   90.00
_cell.angle_beta   90.00
_cell.angle_gamma   90.00
#
_symmetry.space_group_name_H-M   'P 1'
#
loop_
_entity.id
_entity.type
_entity.pdbx_description
1 polymer ?
#
loop_
_entity_poly.entity_id
_entity_poly.type
_entity_poly.pdbx_seq_one_letter_code
_entity_poly.pdbx_strand_id
1 'polypeptide(L)'
;MGTGGFANVLYLLSVKMPFLKPIAVALFFLNIFLFLIFIIPWVGRWFLHFDKLIEDLKHPVMSNFFVTMPVGGLILGTNFFMIGKEYFSIAFIVTLGTIFRRALAYFYFYIDML
;
A
#
# COMPACT_ATOMS: atom_id res chain seq x y z
N MET A 1 3.06 -1.45 -4.89
CA MET A 1 2.30 -0.71 -5.92
C MET A 1 2.03 -1.55 -7.16
N GLY A 2 3.05 -1.85 -8.00
CA GLY A 2 2.86 -2.57 -9.27
C GLY A 2 2.23 -3.95 -9.12
N THR A 3 2.76 -4.79 -8.21
CA THR A 3 2.25 -6.14 -7.92
C THR A 3 0.76 -6.14 -7.54
N GLY A 4 0.35 -5.24 -6.64
CA GLY A 4 -1.05 -5.10 -6.24
C GLY A 4 -1.95 -4.58 -7.35
N GLY A 5 -1.47 -3.64 -8.17
CA GLY A 5 -2.22 -3.14 -9.33
C GLY A 5 -2.46 -4.26 -10.35
N PHE A 6 -1.42 -5.04 -10.63
CA PHE A 6 -1.51 -6.19 -11.52
C PHE A 6 -2.46 -7.27 -10.99
N ALA A 7 -2.44 -7.54 -9.67
CA ALA A 7 -3.40 -8.44 -9.02
C ALA A 7 -4.85 -8.00 -9.25
N ASN A 8 -5.17 -6.70 -9.10
CA ASN A 8 -6.51 -6.17 -9.36
C ASN A 8 -6.94 -6.37 -10.81
N VAL A 9 -6.04 -6.11 -11.77
CA VAL A 9 -6.33 -6.28 -13.21
C VAL A 9 -6.61 -7.75 -13.53
N LEU A 10 -5.76 -8.68 -13.07
CA LEU A 10 -5.97 -10.11 -13.27
C LEU A 10 -7.28 -10.59 -12.64
N TYR A 11 -7.63 -10.06 -11.47
CA TYR A 11 -8.89 -10.36 -10.81
C TYR A 11 -10.10 -9.89 -11.64
N LEU A 12 -10.07 -8.69 -12.18
CA LEU A 12 -11.13 -8.19 -13.07
C LEU A 12 -11.24 -9.00 -14.36
N LEU A 13 -10.11 -9.37 -14.97
CA LEU A 13 -10.09 -10.22 -16.16
C LEU A 13 -10.59 -11.64 -15.87
N SER A 14 -10.49 -12.11 -14.63
CA SER A 14 -10.94 -13.46 -14.25
C SER A 14 -12.44 -13.68 -14.44
N VAL A 15 -13.24 -12.60 -14.54
CA VAL A 15 -14.65 -12.66 -14.93
C VAL A 15 -14.84 -13.31 -16.31
N LYS A 16 -13.91 -13.08 -17.25
CA LYS A 16 -13.92 -13.69 -18.59
C LYS A 16 -13.00 -14.91 -18.69
N MET A 17 -11.92 -14.94 -17.90
CA MET A 17 -10.87 -15.96 -17.97
C MET A 17 -10.61 -16.54 -16.56
N PRO A 18 -11.43 -17.50 -16.08
CA PRO A 18 -11.45 -17.93 -14.68
C PRO A 18 -10.11 -18.41 -14.13
N PHE A 19 -9.24 -18.97 -14.99
CA PHE A 19 -7.91 -19.44 -14.60
C PHE A 19 -6.96 -18.32 -14.09
N LEU A 20 -7.28 -17.04 -14.35
CA LEU A 20 -6.50 -15.91 -13.84
C LEU A 20 -6.77 -15.60 -12.36
N LYS A 21 -7.90 -16.05 -11.81
CA LYS A 21 -8.27 -15.82 -10.41
C LYS A 21 -7.21 -16.31 -9.41
N PRO A 22 -6.70 -17.56 -9.47
CA PRO A 22 -5.68 -18.02 -8.53
C PRO A 22 -4.38 -17.21 -8.62
N ILE A 23 -3.99 -16.74 -9.81
CA ILE A 23 -2.81 -15.88 -9.99
C ILE A 23 -3.02 -14.54 -9.30
N ALA A 24 -4.20 -13.92 -9.48
CA ALA A 24 -4.56 -12.67 -8.81
C ALA A 24 -4.53 -12.81 -7.28
N VAL A 25 -5.05 -13.91 -6.74
CA VAL A 25 -5.05 -14.20 -5.30
C VAL A 25 -3.63 -14.41 -4.78
N ALA A 26 -2.77 -15.15 -5.49
CA ALA A 26 -1.37 -15.34 -5.11
C ALA A 26 -0.61 -14.01 -5.06
N LEU A 27 -0.81 -13.15 -6.08
CA LEU A 27 -0.22 -11.81 -6.11
C LEU A 27 -0.76 -10.89 -5.01
N PHE A 28 -2.02 -11.04 -4.61
CA PHE A 28 -2.60 -10.31 -3.49
C PHE A 28 -1.89 -10.64 -2.18
N PHE A 29 -1.73 -11.92 -1.84
CA PHE A 29 -1.01 -12.32 -0.62
C PHE A 29 0.48 -11.93 -0.67
N LEU A 30 1.12 -12.06 -1.83
CA LEU A 30 2.48 -11.56 -2.03
C LEU A 30 2.56 -10.04 -1.79
N ASN A 31 1.59 -9.27 -2.28
CA ASN A 31 1.56 -7.82 -2.08
C ASN A 31 1.34 -7.44 -0.62
N ILE A 32 0.52 -8.17 0.14
CA ILE A 32 0.41 -8.00 1.60
C ILE A 32 1.77 -8.22 2.26
N PHE A 33 2.42 -9.33 1.95
CA PHE A 33 3.71 -9.70 2.54
C PHE A 33 4.80 -8.65 2.25
N LEU A 34 4.94 -8.24 0.99
CA LEU A 34 5.89 -7.20 0.59
C LEU A 34 5.59 -5.86 1.25
N PHE A 35 4.32 -5.48 1.37
CA PHE A 35 3.94 -4.23 2.03
C PHE A 35 4.32 -4.24 3.51
N LEU A 36 4.07 -5.34 4.22
CA LEU A 36 4.45 -5.49 5.63
C LEU A 36 5.96 -5.43 5.83
N ILE A 37 6.75 -6.01 4.91
CA ILE A 37 8.20 -5.92 4.96
C ILE A 37 8.69 -4.49 4.75
N PHE A 38 8.15 -3.77 3.76
CA PHE A 38 8.65 -2.44 3.40
C PHE A 38 8.12 -1.32 4.27
N ILE A 39 6.95 -1.46 4.88
CA ILE A 39 6.41 -0.43 5.77
C ILE A 39 7.24 -0.29 7.05
N ILE A 40 7.85 -1.37 7.54
CA ILE A 40 8.69 -1.35 8.75
C ILE A 40 9.91 -0.44 8.60
N PRO A 41 10.83 -0.65 7.63
CA PRO A 41 11.97 0.24 7.45
C PRO A 41 11.52 1.64 7.02
N TRP A 42 10.44 1.78 6.24
CA TRP A 42 9.94 3.10 5.84
C TRP A 42 9.44 3.92 7.03
N VAL A 43 8.67 3.33 7.95
CA VAL A 43 8.27 3.99 9.21
C VAL A 43 9.49 4.18 10.11
N GLY A 44 10.38 3.19 10.21
CA GLY A 44 11.60 3.27 11.01
C GLY A 44 12.50 4.44 10.65
N ARG A 45 12.56 4.83 9.35
CA ARG A 45 13.33 5.99 8.89
C ARG A 45 12.92 7.31 9.54
N TRP A 46 11.63 7.47 9.85
CA TRP A 46 11.13 8.67 10.51
C TRP A 46 11.68 8.84 11.94
N PHE A 47 11.99 7.74 12.62
CA PHE A 47 12.46 7.77 14.01
C PHE A 47 13.98 7.62 14.13
N LEU A 48 14.61 6.82 13.27
CA LEU A 48 16.03 6.47 13.38
C LEU A 48 16.94 7.34 12.50
N HIS A 49 16.41 7.90 11.41
CA HIS A 49 17.19 8.59 10.39
C HIS A 49 16.47 9.84 9.86
N PHE A 50 15.87 10.61 10.77
CA PHE A 50 15.05 11.77 10.43
C PHE A 50 15.80 12.80 9.58
N ASP A 51 17.06 13.11 9.92
CA ASP A 51 17.86 14.11 9.18
C ASP A 51 18.04 13.73 7.70
N LYS A 52 18.36 12.45 7.43
CA LYS A 52 18.50 11.93 6.06
C LYS A 52 17.16 11.88 5.32
N LEU A 53 16.07 11.64 6.03
CA LEU A 53 14.73 11.66 5.45
C LEU A 53 14.36 13.08 4.99
N ILE A 54 14.69 14.10 5.78
CA ILE A 54 14.49 15.51 5.38
C ILE A 54 15.35 15.88 4.16
N GLU A 55 16.60 15.40 4.09
CA GLU A 55 17.46 15.59 2.93
C GLU A 55 16.84 14.97 1.65
N ASP A 56 16.38 13.72 1.74
CA ASP A 56 15.70 13.04 0.62
C ASP A 56 14.42 13.75 0.18
N LEU A 57 13.64 14.30 1.12
CA LEU A 57 12.43 15.06 0.84
C LEU A 57 12.71 16.39 0.12
N LYS A 58 13.86 17.02 0.38
CA LYS A 58 14.27 18.26 -0.29
C LYS A 58 14.95 18.00 -1.63
N HIS A 59 15.38 16.78 -1.90
CA HIS A 59 16.02 16.43 -3.16
C HIS A 59 14.99 16.41 -4.32
N PRO A 60 15.27 17.07 -5.46
CA PRO A 60 14.29 17.23 -6.56
C PRO A 60 13.86 15.92 -7.21
N VAL A 61 14.70 14.88 -7.13
CA VAL A 61 14.39 13.55 -7.67
C VAL A 61 13.87 12.57 -6.61
N MET A 62 14.51 12.48 -5.44
CA MET A 62 14.22 11.43 -4.44
C MET A 62 12.87 11.65 -3.75
N SER A 63 12.45 12.90 -3.59
CA SER A 63 11.14 13.26 -3.05
C SER A 63 9.97 12.62 -3.80
N ASN A 64 10.07 12.46 -5.13
CA ASN A 64 9.05 11.80 -5.95
C ASN A 64 8.85 10.31 -5.60
N PHE A 65 9.86 9.66 -5.02
CA PHE A 65 9.75 8.26 -4.60
C PHE A 65 9.16 8.12 -3.20
N PHE A 66 9.07 9.21 -2.45
CA PHE A 66 8.55 9.17 -1.09
C PHE A 66 7.06 8.80 -1.03
N VAL A 67 6.29 9.24 -2.02
CA VAL A 67 4.85 8.95 -2.15
C VAL A 67 4.56 7.48 -2.51
N THR A 68 5.57 6.68 -2.85
CA THR A 68 5.37 5.30 -3.31
C THR A 68 4.80 4.37 -2.24
N MET A 69 5.18 4.54 -0.96
CA MET A 69 4.60 3.75 0.13
C MET A 69 3.13 4.10 0.40
N PRO A 70 2.75 5.40 0.55
CA PRO A 70 1.36 5.82 0.58
C PRO A 70 0.51 5.25 -0.56
N VAL A 71 0.97 5.39 -1.80
CA VAL A 71 0.24 4.86 -2.97
C VAL A 71 0.20 3.32 -2.95
N GLY A 72 1.25 2.67 -2.45
CA GLY A 72 1.26 1.24 -2.18
C GLY A 72 0.14 0.81 -1.23
N GLY A 73 -0.07 1.58 -0.16
CA GLY A 73 -1.16 1.36 0.79
C GLY A 73 -2.55 1.55 0.17
N LEU A 74 -2.72 2.56 -0.68
CA LEU A 74 -3.98 2.78 -1.42
C LEU A 74 -4.32 1.58 -2.32
N ILE A 75 -3.35 1.10 -3.09
CA ILE A 75 -3.53 -0.07 -3.98
C ILE A 75 -3.82 -1.33 -3.16
N LEU A 76 -3.16 -1.51 -2.00
CA LEU A 76 -3.42 -2.61 -1.09
C LEU A 76 -4.86 -2.56 -0.55
N GLY A 77 -5.35 -1.37 -0.19
CA GLY A 77 -6.75 -1.15 0.20
C GLY A 77 -7.73 -1.61 -0.90
N THR A 78 -7.46 -1.26 -2.16
CA THR A 78 -8.24 -1.74 -3.29
C THR A 78 -8.16 -3.27 -3.45
N ASN A 79 -6.99 -3.89 -3.24
CA ASN A 79 -6.89 -5.36 -3.25
C ASN A 79 -7.78 -5.99 -2.16
N PHE A 80 -7.76 -5.47 -0.93
CA PHE A 80 -8.60 -5.97 0.15
C PHE A 80 -10.09 -5.85 -0.19
N PHE A 81 -10.51 -4.74 -0.79
CA PHE A 81 -11.89 -4.55 -1.19
C PHE A 81 -12.32 -5.51 -2.33
N MET A 82 -11.48 -5.70 -3.34
CA MET A 82 -11.83 -6.49 -4.52
C MET A 82 -11.67 -7.99 -4.30
N ILE A 83 -10.50 -8.41 -3.80
CA ILE A 83 -10.04 -9.80 -3.66
C ILE A 83 -10.20 -10.26 -2.20
N GLY A 84 -9.78 -9.42 -1.26
CA GLY A 84 -9.74 -9.76 0.17
C GLY A 84 -11.10 -10.03 0.80
N LYS A 85 -12.20 -9.52 0.25
CA LYS A 85 -13.57 -9.79 0.73
C LYS A 85 -13.96 -11.27 0.74
N GLU A 86 -13.28 -12.12 -0.03
CA GLU A 86 -13.50 -13.57 -0.03
C GLU A 86 -12.80 -14.27 1.16
N TYR A 87 -11.82 -13.61 1.79
CA TYR A 87 -10.93 -14.20 2.79
C TYR A 87 -10.99 -13.50 4.15
N PHE A 88 -11.44 -12.23 4.18
CA PHE A 88 -11.47 -11.40 5.37
C PHE A 88 -12.88 -10.83 5.60
N SER A 89 -13.24 -10.62 6.86
CA SER A 89 -14.53 -10.01 7.19
C SER A 89 -14.59 -8.54 6.74
N ILE A 90 -15.79 -8.07 6.41
CA ILE A 90 -15.99 -6.66 6.05
C ILE A 90 -15.57 -5.72 7.19
N ALA A 91 -15.81 -6.13 8.44
CA ALA A 91 -15.39 -5.38 9.62
C ALA A 91 -13.87 -5.22 9.68
N PHE A 92 -13.11 -6.28 9.37
CA PHE A 92 -11.66 -6.22 9.28
C PHE A 92 -11.20 -5.25 8.19
N ILE A 93 -11.74 -5.37 6.98
CA ILE A 93 -11.37 -4.54 5.83
C ILE A 93 -11.66 -3.05 6.11
N VAL A 94 -12.84 -2.74 6.64
CA VAL A 94 -13.23 -1.35 6.99
C VAL A 94 -12.35 -0.81 8.10
N THR A 95 -12.11 -1.59 9.16
CA THR A 95 -11.24 -1.18 10.27
C THR A 95 -9.83 -0.85 9.77
N LEU A 96 -9.24 -1.77 8.98
CA LEU A 96 -7.94 -1.57 8.36
C LEU A 96 -7.93 -0.29 7.50
N GLY A 97 -8.92 -0.13 6.62
CA GLY A 97 -9.06 1.06 5.78
C GLY A 97 -9.17 2.37 6.57
N THR A 98 -9.90 2.38 7.70
CA THR A 98 -10.00 3.57 8.56
C THR A 98 -8.68 3.91 9.24
N ILE A 99 -7.91 2.91 9.67
CA ILE A 99 -6.57 3.11 10.27
C ILE A 99 -5.63 3.70 9.22
N PHE A 100 -5.56 3.11 8.03
CA PHE A 100 -4.71 3.61 6.94
C PHE A 100 -5.08 5.03 6.52
N ARG A 101 -6.37 5.34 6.40
CA ARG A 101 -6.83 6.70 6.07
C ARG A 101 -6.37 7.72 7.11
N ARG A 102 -6.50 7.40 8.40
CA ARG A 102 -6.04 8.28 9.49
C ARG A 102 -4.53 8.45 9.46
N ALA A 103 -3.78 7.36 9.34
CA ALA A 103 -2.32 7.40 9.25
C ALA A 103 -1.84 8.27 8.08
N LEU A 104 -2.47 8.13 6.91
CA LEU A 104 -2.18 8.94 5.73
C LEU A 104 -2.49 10.44 5.97
N ALA A 105 -3.62 10.75 6.60
CA ALA A 105 -3.97 12.13 6.92
C ALA A 105 -2.95 12.80 7.87
N TYR A 106 -2.52 12.09 8.92
CA TYR A 106 -1.48 12.57 9.83
C TYR A 106 -0.14 12.75 9.12
N PHE A 107 0.20 11.83 8.22
CA PHE A 107 1.42 11.89 7.44
C PHE A 107 1.47 13.13 6.52
N TYR A 108 0.39 13.41 5.78
CA TYR A 108 0.33 14.62 4.95
C TYR A 108 0.41 15.89 5.79
N PHE A 109 -0.36 15.97 6.87
CA PHE A 109 -0.29 17.10 7.79
C PHE A 109 1.11 17.34 8.36
N TYR A 110 1.84 16.27 8.69
CA TYR A 110 3.21 16.36 9.19
C TYR A 110 4.20 16.84 8.12
N ILE A 111 4.05 16.39 6.88
CA ILE A 111 4.88 16.86 5.75
C ILE A 111 4.63 18.33 5.46
N ASP A 112 3.38 18.79 5.50
CA ASP A 112 3.04 20.20 5.23
C ASP A 112 3.64 21.17 6.27
N MET A 113 4.04 20.66 7.45
CA MET A 113 4.71 21.45 8.49
C MET A 113 6.25 21.49 8.35
N LEU A 114 6.85 20.68 7.48
CA LEU A 114 8.31 20.54 7.29
C LEU A 114 8.84 21.39 6.14
#